data_AF-K9QNV6-F1
#
_entry.id   AF-K9QNV6-F1
#
_cell.length_a   1.000
_cell.length_b   1.000
_cell.length_c   1.000
_cell.angle_alpha   90.00
_cell.angle_beta   90.00
_cell.angle_gamma   90.00
#
_symmetry.space_group_name_H-M   'P 1'
#
loop_
_entity.id
_entity.type
_entity.pdbx_description
1 polymer ?
#
loop_
_entity_poly.entity_id
_entity_poly.type
_entity_poly.pdbx_seq_one_letter_code
_entity_poly.pdbx_strand_id
1 'polypeptide(L)' 'MTQQQVIIKNYRIFTAWLQALLEKGCPYLLAESVAIIVANTDTDEPNLGTFDGEKRLISMGLKYLVNIHH' A
#
# COMPACT_ATOMS: atom_id res chain seq x y z
N MET A 1 8.86 -17.20 16.87
CA MET A 1 8.59 -16.31 15.73
C MET A 1 7.57 -15.28 16.20
N THR A 2 8.02 -14.09 16.57
CA THR A 2 7.13 -13.00 17.01
C THR A 2 6.38 -12.49 15.78
N GLN A 3 5.08 -12.77 15.71
CA GLN A 3 4.21 -12.11 14.74
C GLN A 3 4.22 -10.62 15.07
N GLN A 4 4.90 -9.83 14.25
CA GLN A 4 4.94 -8.39 14.39
C GLN A 4 3.52 -7.90 14.05
N GLN A 5 2.75 -7.52 15.07
CA GLN A 5 1.42 -6.95 14.88
C GLN A 5 1.55 -5.68 14.05
N VAL A 6 1.13 -5.73 12.80
CA VAL A 6 1.07 -4.56 11.93
C VAL A 6 -0.07 -3.69 12.44
N ILE A 7 0.26 -2.59 13.11
CA ILE A 7 -0.73 -1.57 13.51
C ILE A 7 -1.09 -0.79 12.25
N ILE A 8 -2.37 -0.69 11.93
CA ILE A 8 -2.90 0.10 10.82
C ILE A 8 -3.48 1.39 11.40
N LYS A 9 -2.80 2.52 11.20
CA LYS A 9 -3.23 3.84 11.70
C LYS A 9 -4.54 4.29 11.04
N ASN A 10 -4.70 4.07 9.74
CA ASN A 10 -5.92 4.42 9.01
C ASN A 10 -6.52 3.23 8.26
N TYR A 11 -7.43 2.52 8.93
CA TYR A 11 -8.07 1.31 8.38
C TYR A 11 -8.93 1.57 7.12
N ARG A 12 -9.50 2.78 6.99
CA ARG A 12 -10.29 3.15 5.80
C ARG A 12 -9.39 3.32 4.58
N ILE A 13 -8.22 3.92 4.75
CA ILE A 13 -7.23 4.03 3.67
C ILE A 13 -6.67 2.66 3.30
N PHE A 14 -6.38 1.81 4.30
CA PHE A 14 -5.92 0.43 4.06
C PHE A 14 -6.90 -0.35 3.18
N THR A 15 -8.17 -0.39 3.57
CA THR A 15 -9.20 -1.14 2.84
C THR A 15 -9.42 -0.60 1.43
N ALA A 16 -9.45 0.73 1.26
CA ALA A 16 -9.61 1.35 -0.05
C ALA A 16 -8.45 1.01 -1.01
N TRP A 17 -7.21 1.08 -0.53
CA TRP A 17 -6.03 0.75 -1.34
C TRP A 17 -5.92 -0.72 -1.66
N LEU A 18 -6.19 -1.59 -0.68
CA LEU A 18 -6.20 -3.03 -0.88
C LEU A 18 -7.22 -3.41 -1.95
N GLN A 19 -8.45 -2.91 -1.84
CA GLN A 19 -9.51 -3.18 -2.81
C GLN A 19 -9.13 -2.67 -4.21
N ALA A 20 -8.69 -1.41 -4.32
CA ALA A 20 -8.33 -0.82 -5.62
C ALA A 20 -7.20 -1.59 -6.33
N LEU A 21 -6.20 -2.08 -5.58
CA LEU A 21 -5.11 -2.87 -6.13
C LEU A 21 -5.58 -4.26 -6.57
N LEU A 22 -6.39 -4.93 -5.75
CA LEU A 22 -6.95 -6.25 -6.07
C LEU A 22 -7.88 -6.20 -7.29
N GLU A 23 -8.71 -5.17 -7.41
CA GLU A 23 -9.58 -4.94 -8.58
C GLU A 23 -8.79 -4.79 -9.89
N LYS A 24 -7.53 -4.35 -9.81
CA LYS A 24 -6.61 -4.23 -10.94
C LYS A 24 -5.71 -5.45 -11.13
N GLY A 25 -5.94 -6.53 -10.39
CA GLY A 25 -5.20 -7.79 -10.51
C GLY A 25 -3.83 -7.78 -9.83
N CYS A 26 -3.58 -6.85 -8.91
CA CYS A 26 -2.37 -6.86 -8.10
C CYS A 26 -2.34 -8.12 -7.20
N PRO A 27 -1.20 -8.84 -7.11
CA PRO A 27 -1.07 -9.95 -6.18
C PRO A 27 -1.35 -9.53 -4.73
N TYR A 28 -2.09 -10.35 -3.98
CA TYR A 28 -2.53 -10.04 -2.60
C TYR A 28 -1.40 -9.56 -1.70
N LEU A 29 -0.28 -10.26 -1.65
CA LEU A 29 0.86 -9.91 -0.79
C LEU A 29 1.46 -8.53 -1.13
N LEU A 30 1.49 -8.17 -2.41
CA LEU A 30 1.94 -6.85 -2.84
C LEU A 30 0.90 -5.78 -2.50
N ALA A 31 -0.39 -6.08 -2.73
CA ALA A 31 -1.48 -5.16 -2.44
C ALA A 31 -1.59 -4.84 -0.95
N GLU A 32 -1.49 -5.86 -0.10
CA GLU A 32 -1.49 -5.74 1.35
C GLU A 32 -0.28 -4.93 1.84
N SER A 33 0.92 -5.24 1.34
CA SER A 33 2.13 -4.49 1.70
C SER A 33 2.02 -3.01 1.37
N VAL A 34 1.53 -2.67 0.17
CA VAL A 34 1.35 -1.28 -0.25
C VAL A 34 0.27 -0.59 0.57
N ALA A 35 -0.86 -1.26 0.80
CA ALA A 35 -1.95 -0.72 1.61
C ALA A 35 -1.52 -0.44 3.06
N ILE A 36 -0.67 -1.29 3.65
CA ILE A 36 -0.10 -1.09 4.99
C ILE A 36 0.76 0.19 5.02
N ILE A 37 1.65 0.35 4.04
CA ILE A 37 2.55 1.52 3.99
C ILE A 37 1.72 2.81 3.86
N VAL A 38 0.76 2.83 2.93
CA VAL A 38 -0.07 4.01 2.67
C VAL A 38 -0.97 4.33 3.87
N ALA A 39 -1.56 3.32 4.51
CA ALA A 39 -2.41 3.51 5.68
C ALA A 39 -1.66 3.95 6.95
N ASN A 40 -0.34 3.78 6.97
CA ASN A 40 0.53 4.19 8.08
C ASN A 40 1.37 5.44 7.79
N THR A 41 1.32 5.92 6.55
CA THR A 41 1.95 7.18 6.15
C THR A 41 1.30 8.33 6.91
N ASP A 42 2.14 9.23 7.43
CA ASP A 42 1.67 10.41 8.13
C ASP A 42 0.90 11.31 7.15
N THR A 43 -0.30 11.75 7.55
CA THR A 43 -1.11 12.65 6.70
C THR A 43 -0.61 14.09 6.76
N ASP A 44 0.10 14.47 7.82
CA ASP A 44 0.65 15.82 8.00
C ASP A 44 2.01 15.95 7.30
N GLU A 45 2.75 14.85 7.18
CA GLU A 45 3.96 14.73 6.36
C GLU A 45 3.84 13.56 5.38
N PRO A 46 3.17 13.75 4.22
CA PRO A 46 2.90 12.68 3.27
C PRO A 46 4.18 12.20 2.58
N ASN A 47 4.94 11.35 3.26
CA ASN A 47 6.11 10.66 2.74
C ASN A 47 5.74 9.19 2.51
N LEU A 48 5.21 8.92 1.33
CA LEU A 48 4.82 7.58 0.89
C LEU A 48 6.07 6.69 0.80
N GLY A 49 6.32 5.96 1.88
CA GLY A 49 7.50 5.12 2.07
C GLY A 49 8.66 5.89 2.71
N THR A 50 8.95 5.51 3.94
CA THR A 50 9.99 6.09 4.79
C THR A 50 11.40 5.70 4.34
N PHE A 51 11.54 4.55 3.67
CA PHE A 51 12.81 4.02 3.18
C PHE A 51 12.66 3.39 1.77
N ASP A 52 13.79 3.15 1.10
CA ASP A 52 13.83 2.73 -0.32
C ASP A 52 13.04 1.46 -0.62
N GLY A 53 12.96 0.53 0.34
CA GLY A 53 12.16 -0.69 0.22
C GLY A 53 10.65 -0.42 0.12
N GLU A 54 10.12 0.47 0.96
CA GLU A 54 8.70 0.87 0.92
C GLU A 54 8.39 1.64 -0.37
N LYS A 55 9.27 2.56 -0.77
CA LYS A 55 9.14 3.31 -2.03
C LYS A 55 9.09 2.37 -3.23
N ARG A 56 9.90 1.30 -3.23
CA ARG A 56 9.88 0.28 -4.28
C ARG A 56 8.57 -0.51 -4.30
N LEU A 57 8.06 -0.91 -3.14
CA LEU A 57 6.76 -1.61 -3.03
C LEU A 57 5.62 -0.72 -3.54
N ILE A 58 5.57 0.54 -3.12
CA ILE A 58 4.59 1.51 -3.60
C ILE A 58 4.71 1.68 -5.12
N SER A 59 5.93 1.86 -5.65
CA SER A 59 6.17 1.96 -7.10
C SER A 59 5.66 0.72 -7.86
N MET A 60 5.84 -0.48 -7.30
CA MET A 60 5.33 -1.71 -7.89
C MET A 60 3.80 -1.79 -7.85
N GLY A 61 3.16 -1.41 -6.74
CA GLY A 61 1.70 -1.38 -6.61
C GLY A 61 1.06 -0.33 -7.52
N LEU A 62 1.65 0.87 -7.60
CA LEU A 62 1.15 1.97 -8.43
C LEU A 62 1.04 1.58 -9.91
N LYS A 63 1.91 0.69 -10.41
CA LYS A 63 1.81 0.19 -11.80
C LYS A 63 0.47 -0.49 -12.08
N TYR A 64 -0.17 -1.11 -11.09
CA TYR A 64 -1.49 -1.73 -11.27
C TYR A 64 -2.60 -0.68 -11.27
N LEU A 65 -2.46 0.41 -10.50
CA LEU A 65 -3.46 1.48 -10.44
C LEU A 65 -3.39 2.42 -11.66
N VAL A 66 -2.17 2.69 -12.15
CA VAL A 66 -1.91 3.62 -13.26
C VAL A 66 -2.14 2.96 -14.63
N ASN A 67 -2.30 1.63 -14.70
CA ASN A 67 -2.66 0.93 -15.95
C ASN A 67 -4.16 1.11 -16.28
N ILE A 68 -4.59 2.37 -16.32
CA ILE A 68 -5.84 2.82 -16.92
C ILE A 68 -5.67 2.56 -18.42
N HIS A 69 -6.13 1.39 -18.88
CA HIS A 69 -6.34 1.15 -20.30
C HIS A 69 -7.26 2.26 -20.83
N HIS A 70 -6.74 2.98 -21.82
CA HIS A 70 -7.42 3.98 -22.63
C HIS A 70 -8.57 3.38 -23.45
#